data_AF-A0A239ZJ27-F1
#
_entry.id   AF-A0A239ZJ27-F1
#
_cell.length_a   1.000
_cell.length_b   1.000
_cell.length_c   1.000
_cell.angle_alpha   90.00
_cell.angle_beta   90.00
_cell.angle_gamma   90.00
#
_symmetry.space_group_name_H-M   'P 1'
#
loop_
_entity.id
_entity.type
_entity.pdbx_description
1 polymer ?
#
loop_
_entity_poly.entity_id
_entity_poly.type
_entity_poly.pdbx_seq_one_letter_code
_entity_poly.pdbx_strand_id
1 'polypeptide(L)'
;MTVDEKRQLELKAMHQIIAIYCHNKHHTQKGDLCEECQKVWQYAEHRIDVCPHMDSKTFCSVCKTHCYEPTYREKIREIMRYGGPRMLFVSPIMVIRHMYLEWKDRKRSITSHED
;
A
#
# COMPACT_ATOMS: atom_id res chain seq x y z
N MET A 1 -12.68 -12.91 4.70
CA MET A 1 -12.26 -12.29 3.43
C MET A 1 -11.52 -13.31 2.62
N THR A 2 -11.87 -13.46 1.35
CA THR A 2 -11.15 -14.31 0.39
C THR A 2 -9.82 -13.66 0.00
N VAL A 3 -8.94 -14.42 -0.66
CA VAL A 3 -7.66 -13.92 -1.19
C VAL A 3 -7.89 -12.81 -2.22
N ASP A 4 -8.90 -12.97 -3.08
CA ASP A 4 -9.24 -11.97 -4.10
C ASP A 4 -9.78 -10.68 -3.49
N GLU A 5 -10.61 -10.76 -2.45
CA GLU A 5 -11.07 -9.58 -1.72
C GLU A 5 -9.89 -8.82 -1.08
N LYS A 6 -8.91 -9.53 -0.53
CA LYS A 6 -7.68 -8.90 0.00
C LYS A 6 -6.89 -8.21 -1.11
N ARG A 7 -6.74 -8.87 -2.26
CA ARG A 7 -6.05 -8.32 -3.43
C ARG A 7 -6.71 -7.02 -3.90
N GLN A 8 -8.04 -7.02 -4.02
CA GLN A 8 -8.79 -5.83 -4.42
C GLN A 8 -8.67 -4.68 -3.40
N LEU A 9 -8.63 -4.98 -2.09
CA LEU A 9 -8.38 -3.96 -1.09
C LEU A 9 -6.97 -3.35 -1.19
N GLU A 10 -5.94 -4.17 -1.39
CA GLU A 10 -4.56 -3.69 -1.59
C GLU A 10 -4.45 -2.80 -2.83
N LEU A 11 -5.01 -3.26 -3.96
CA LEU A 11 -5.03 -2.51 -5.21
C LEU A 11 -5.73 -1.16 -5.03
N LYS A 12 -6.91 -1.16 -4.40
CA LYS A 12 -7.67 0.07 -4.15
C LYS A 12 -6.91 1.04 -3.24
N ALA A 13 -6.33 0.54 -2.15
CA ALA A 13 -5.55 1.36 -1.24
C ALA A 13 -4.31 1.96 -1.93
N MET A 14 -3.56 1.13 -2.67
CA MET A 14 -2.38 1.55 -3.40
C MET A 14 -2.72 2.59 -4.48
N HIS A 15 -3.79 2.39 -5.25
CA HIS A 15 -4.23 3.36 -6.25
C HIS A 15 -4.60 4.70 -5.60
N GLN A 16 -5.37 4.67 -4.51
CA GLN A 16 -5.81 5.88 -3.83
C GLN A 16 -4.65 6.68 -3.24
N ILE A 17 -3.66 6.03 -2.64
CA ILE A 17 -2.50 6.73 -2.07
C ILE A 17 -1.62 7.35 -3.16
N ILE A 18 -1.48 6.67 -4.30
CA ILE A 18 -0.76 7.18 -5.47
C ILE A 18 -1.50 8.38 -6.05
N ALA A 19 -2.83 8.32 -6.19
CA ALA A 19 -3.64 9.44 -6.68
C ALA A 19 -3.54 10.67 -5.77
N ILE A 20 -3.57 10.47 -4.44
CA ILE A 20 -3.36 11.55 -3.46
C ILE A 20 -1.98 12.17 -3.60
N TYR A 21 -0.93 11.34 -3.76
CA TYR A 21 0.43 11.83 -3.97
C TYR A 21 0.53 12.62 -5.27
N CYS A 22 0.04 12.05 -6.38
CA CYS A 22 0.11 12.64 -7.71
C CYS A 22 -0.59 14.01 -7.76
N HIS A 23 -1.84 14.09 -7.28
CA HIS A 23 -2.59 15.33 -7.26
C HIS A 23 -1.89 16.42 -6.44
N ASN A 24 -1.38 16.09 -5.26
CA ASN A 24 -0.79 17.07 -4.35
C ASN A 24 0.64 17.48 -4.72
N LYS A 25 1.44 16.58 -5.32
CA LYS A 25 2.83 16.85 -5.69
C LYS A 25 2.98 17.37 -7.12
N HIS A 26 2.18 16.84 -8.04
CA HIS A 26 2.31 17.13 -9.47
C HIS A 26 1.15 17.99 -9.98
N HIS A 27 0.22 18.40 -9.11
CA HIS A 27 -0.92 19.25 -9.45
C HIS A 27 -1.79 18.70 -10.60
N THR A 28 -1.86 17.36 -10.74
CA THR A 28 -2.71 16.71 -11.74
C THR A 28 -4.19 16.87 -11.42
N GLN A 29 -5.05 16.65 -12.40
CA GLN A 29 -6.49 16.63 -12.16
C GLN A 29 -6.87 15.48 -11.21
N LYS A 30 -7.89 15.71 -10.39
CA LYS A 30 -8.33 14.73 -9.40
C LYS A 30 -8.89 13.50 -10.10
N GLY A 31 -8.23 12.37 -9.93
CA GLY A 31 -8.60 11.10 -10.57
C GLY A 31 -7.63 10.65 -11.65
N ASP A 32 -6.77 11.56 -12.14
CA ASP A 32 -5.77 11.25 -13.15
C ASP A 32 -4.37 11.10 -12.53
N LEU A 33 -3.64 10.10 -13.01
CA LEU A 33 -2.23 9.91 -12.72
C LEU A 33 -1.38 10.51 -13.84
N CYS A 34 -0.34 11.25 -13.48
CA CYS A 34 0.70 11.60 -14.44
C CYS A 34 1.44 10.33 -14.91
N GLU A 35 2.17 10.43 -16.01
CA GLU A 35 2.89 9.29 -16.59
C GLU A 35 3.82 8.58 -15.57
N GLU A 36 4.51 9.33 -14.72
CA GLU A 36 5.37 8.77 -13.68
C GLU A 36 4.57 7.97 -12.64
N CYS A 37 3.48 8.54 -12.11
CA CYS A 37 2.63 7.86 -11.14
C CYS A 37 1.88 6.67 -11.75
N GLN A 38 1.56 6.73 -13.04
CA GLN A 38 0.97 5.62 -13.79
C GLN A 38 1.94 4.44 -13.88
N LYS A 39 3.23 4.68 -14.16
CA LYS A 39 4.26 3.64 -14.17
C LYS A 39 4.43 2.97 -12.80
N VAL A 40 4.42 3.77 -11.73
CA VAL A 40 4.46 3.24 -10.35
C VAL A 40 3.22 2.40 -10.04
N TRP A 41 2.04 2.86 -10.45
CA TRP A 41 0.80 2.12 -10.28
C TRP A 41 0.82 0.78 -11.01
N GLN A 42 1.15 0.76 -12.30
CA GLN A 42 1.20 -0.48 -13.11
C GLN A 42 2.20 -1.48 -12.54
N TYR A 43 3.35 -0.99 -12.07
CA TYR A 43 4.32 -1.84 -11.40
C TYR A 43 3.76 -2.44 -10.10
N ALA A 44 3.16 -1.61 -9.24
CA ALA A 44 2.57 -2.10 -7.99
C ALA A 44 1.40 -3.06 -8.24
N GLU A 45 0.53 -2.77 -9.20
CA GLU A 45 -0.60 -3.62 -9.62
C GLU A 45 -0.11 -5.01 -10.01
N HIS A 46 0.89 -5.10 -10.90
CA HIS A 46 1.45 -6.38 -11.33
C HIS A 46 2.03 -7.17 -10.14
N ARG A 47 2.78 -6.52 -9.24
CA ARG A 47 3.36 -7.18 -8.06
C ARG A 47 2.30 -7.63 -7.06
N ILE A 48 1.22 -6.87 -6.91
CA ILE A 48 0.08 -7.24 -6.07
C ILE A 48 -0.63 -8.45 -6.68
N ASP A 49 -0.82 -8.50 -8.00
CA ASP A 49 -1.49 -9.60 -8.73
C ASP A 49 -0.75 -10.95 -8.62
N VAL A 50 0.58 -10.93 -8.71
CA VAL A 50 1.39 -12.17 -8.60
C VAL A 50 1.86 -12.48 -7.18
N CYS A 51 1.34 -11.80 -6.16
CA CYS A 51 1.83 -11.92 -4.79
C CYS A 51 1.57 -13.32 -4.18
N PRO A 52 2.62 -14.09 -3.81
CA PRO A 52 2.45 -15.44 -3.23
C PRO A 52 2.04 -15.41 -1.75
N HIS A 53 2.12 -14.25 -1.09
CA HIS A 53 1.85 -14.09 0.34
C HIS A 53 0.49 -13.44 0.63
N MET A 54 -0.40 -13.34 -0.37
CA MET A 54 -1.68 -12.64 -0.24
C MET A 54 -2.61 -13.30 0.78
N ASP A 55 -2.49 -14.61 0.96
CA ASP A 55 -3.23 -15.40 1.94
C ASP A 55 -2.84 -15.06 3.39
N SER A 56 -1.55 -14.90 3.64
CA SER A 56 -0.90 -14.87 4.94
C SER A 56 -0.67 -13.45 5.45
N LYS A 57 -0.44 -12.47 4.56
CA LYS A 57 -0.28 -11.06 4.95
C LYS A 57 -1.62 -10.35 5.13
N THR A 58 -1.63 -9.31 5.95
CA THR A 58 -2.76 -8.37 6.05
C THR A 58 -2.59 -7.21 5.08
N PHE A 59 -1.39 -6.66 4.94
CA PHE A 59 -1.06 -5.55 4.03
C PHE A 59 0.31 -5.71 3.37
N CYS A 60 0.57 -5.02 2.24
CA CYS A 60 1.91 -4.98 1.63
C CYS A 60 2.98 -4.37 2.55
N SER A 61 2.60 -3.41 3.40
CA SER A 61 3.54 -2.71 4.31
C SER A 61 4.14 -3.59 5.40
N VAL A 62 3.44 -4.67 5.78
CA VAL A 62 3.89 -5.65 6.79
C VAL A 62 4.59 -6.86 6.17
N CYS A 63 4.64 -6.93 4.84
CA CYS A 63 5.27 -8.06 4.17
C CYS A 63 6.77 -8.08 4.46
N LYS A 64 7.28 -9.22 4.97
CA LYS A 64 8.70 -9.41 5.24
C LYS A 64 9.54 -9.49 3.96
N THR A 65 8.92 -9.85 2.84
CA THR A 65 9.59 -10.01 1.55
C THR A 65 9.84 -8.67 0.87
N HIS A 66 11.08 -8.43 0.46
CA HIS A 66 11.43 -7.30 -0.40
C HIS A 66 11.02 -7.58 -1.85
N CYS A 67 9.76 -7.28 -2.15
CA CYS A 67 9.17 -7.55 -3.46
C CYS A 67 9.39 -6.43 -4.48
N TYR A 68 9.64 -5.20 -4.05
CA TYR A 68 9.86 -4.07 -4.96
C TYR A 68 11.35 -3.87 -5.25
N GLU A 69 11.65 -3.61 -6.52
CA GLU A 69 12.98 -3.17 -6.96
C GLU A 69 13.37 -1.87 -6.22
N PRO A 70 14.65 -1.63 -5.91
CA PRO A 70 15.08 -0.50 -5.08
C PRO A 70 14.52 0.86 -5.54
N THR A 71 14.52 1.12 -6.84
CA THR A 71 13.99 2.35 -7.46
C THR A 71 12.51 2.58 -7.16
N TYR A 72 11.66 1.59 -7.46
CA TYR A 72 10.23 1.65 -7.17
C TYR A 72 9.93 1.62 -5.67
N ARG A 73 10.76 0.92 -4.89
CA ARG A 73 10.62 0.84 -3.43
C ARG A 73 10.79 2.20 -2.78
N GLU A 74 11.78 2.98 -3.20
CA GLU A 74 11.97 4.35 -2.72
C GLU A 74 10.78 5.23 -3.07
N LYS A 75 10.28 5.15 -4.31
CA LYS A 75 9.12 5.91 -4.75
C LYS A 75 7.85 5.52 -3.98
N ILE A 76 7.59 4.24 -3.78
CA ILE A 76 6.46 3.75 -2.98
C ILE A 76 6.58 4.23 -1.53
N ARG A 77 7.78 4.21 -0.93
CA ARG A 77 7.98 4.77 0.42
C ARG A 77 7.68 6.26 0.48
N GLU A 78 8.11 7.02 -0.53
CA GLU A 78 7.80 8.44 -0.62
C GLU A 78 6.29 8.68 -0.69
N ILE A 79 5.60 7.94 -1.55
CA ILE A 79 4.14 7.96 -1.73
C ILE A 79 3.44 7.58 -0.41
N MET A 80 3.87 6.51 0.26
CA MET A 80 3.28 6.09 1.53
C MET A 80 3.49 7.13 2.63
N ARG A 81 4.71 7.70 2.74
CA ARG A 81 5.05 8.72 3.74
C ARG A 81 4.25 10.01 3.54
N TYR A 82 4.01 10.38 2.28
CA TYR A 82 3.29 11.62 1.96
C TYR A 82 1.77 11.42 1.92
N GLY A 83 1.30 10.41 1.19
CA GLY A 83 -0.10 10.12 0.95
C GLY A 83 -0.78 9.40 2.12
N GLY A 84 -0.05 8.62 2.93
CA GLY A 84 -0.62 7.84 4.03
C GLY A 84 -1.35 8.68 5.07
N PRO A 85 -0.70 9.69 5.67
CA PRO A 85 -1.36 10.62 6.58
C PRO A 85 -2.51 11.40 5.92
N ARG A 86 -2.44 11.62 4.60
CA ARG A 86 -3.45 12.38 3.85
C ARG A 86 -4.66 11.53 3.44
N MET A 87 -4.49 10.22 3.35
CA MET A 87 -5.58 9.29 3.09
C MET A 87 -6.60 9.28 4.24
N LEU A 88 -6.21 9.70 5.46
CA LEU A 88 -7.16 9.91 6.58
C LEU A 88 -8.29 10.87 6.20
N PHE A 89 -8.04 11.87 5.36
CA PHE A 89 -9.06 12.82 4.92
C PHE A 89 -9.98 12.27 3.82
N VAL A 90 -9.58 11.19 3.14
CA VAL A 90 -10.33 10.59 2.03
C VAL A 90 -11.08 9.32 2.48
N SER A 91 -10.40 8.47 3.25
CA SER A 91 -10.96 7.22 3.76
C SER A 91 -10.43 6.92 5.17
N PRO A 92 -10.95 7.62 6.20
CA PRO A 92 -10.46 7.47 7.57
C PRO A 92 -10.62 6.04 8.10
N ILE A 93 -11.71 5.35 7.76
CA ILE A 93 -11.97 3.97 8.19
C ILE A 93 -10.93 3.01 7.63
N MET A 94 -10.52 3.19 6.36
CA MET A 94 -9.50 2.34 5.74
C MET A 94 -8.14 2.51 6.43
N VAL A 95 -7.74 3.76 6.69
CA VAL A 95 -6.45 4.04 7.34
C VAL A 95 -6.43 3.54 8.78
N ILE A 96 -7.51 3.74 9.55
CA ILE A 96 -7.61 3.24 10.93
C ILE A 96 -7.53 1.70 10.94
N ARG A 97 -8.23 1.03 10.02
CA ARG A 97 -8.16 -0.43 9.87
C ARG A 97 -6.75 -0.89 9.50
N HIS A 98 -6.09 -0.19 8.57
CA HIS A 98 -4.71 -0.47 8.17
C HIS A 98 -3.76 -0.33 9.37
N MET A 99 -3.79 0.81 10.08
CA MET A 99 -2.95 1.06 11.25
C MET A 99 -3.17 0.02 12.38
N TYR A 100 -4.43 -0.32 12.67
CA TYR A 100 -4.77 -1.31 13.69
C TYR A 100 -4.24 -2.70 13.34
N LEU A 101 -4.42 -3.13 12.09
CA LEU A 101 -3.95 -4.43 11.62
C LEU A 101 -2.43 -4.49 11.51
N GLU A 102 -1.77 -3.43 11.05
CA GLU A 102 -0.30 -3.34 11.09
C GLU A 102 0.23 -3.45 12.53
N TRP A 103 -0.41 -2.77 13.48
CA TRP A 103 -0.04 -2.85 14.90
C TRP A 103 -0.22 -4.26 15.45
N LYS A 104 -1.34 -4.92 15.11
CA LYS A 104 -1.62 -6.30 15.52
C LYS A 104 -0.61 -7.30 14.93
N ASP A 105 -0.24 -7.14 13.67
CA ASP A 105 0.74 -8.03 13.03
C ASP A 105 2.18 -7.77 13.50
N ARG A 106 2.57 -6.51 13.76
CA ARG A 106 3.83 -6.20 14.46
C ARG A 106 3.87 -6.86 15.84
N LYS A 107 2.79 -6.77 16.63
CA LYS A 107 2.70 -7.40 17.96
C LYS A 107 2.81 -8.93 17.90
N ARG A 108 2.22 -9.57 16.90
CA ARG A 108 2.37 -11.02 16.65
C ARG A 108 3.80 -11.41 16.27
N SER A 109 4.50 -10.59 15.48
CA SER A 109 5.89 -10.88 15.12
C SER A 109 6.87 -10.79 16.30
N ILE A 110 6.56 -9.96 17.30
CA ILE A 110 7.36 -9.83 18.54
C ILE A 110 7.16 -11.03 19.45
N THR A 111 5.93 -11.56 19.54
CA THR A 111 5.60 -12.72 20.38
C THR A 111 6.13 -14.05 19.83
N SER A 112 6.34 -14.16 18.51
CA SER A 112 6.94 -15.35 17.86
C SER A 112 8.48 -15.42 17.91
N HIS A 113 9.14 -14.58 18.70
CA HIS A 113 10.60 -14.61 18.94
C HIS A 113 10.94 -14.97 20.39
N GLU A 114 9.95 -15.32 21.21
CA GLU A 114 10.12 -15.78 22.60
C GLU A 114 9.86 -17.29 22.77
N ASP A 115 9.65 -18.05 21.68
CA ASP A 115 9.57 -19.52 21.65
C ASP A 115 10.80 -20.14 20.97
#